data_AF-A0A1I7LDS3-F1
#
_entry.id   AF-A0A1I7LDS3-F1
#
_cell.length_a   1.000
_cell.length_b   1.000
_cell.length_c   1.000
_cell.angle_alpha   90.00
_cell.angle_beta   90.00
_cell.angle_gamma   90.00
#
_symmetry.space_group_name_H-M   'P 1'
#
loop_
_entity.id
_entity.type
_entity.pdbx_description
1 polymer ?
#
loop_
_entity_poly.entity_id
_entity_poly.type
_entity_poly.pdbx_seq_one_letter_code
_entity_poly.pdbx_strand_id
1 'polypeptide(L)' 'MVERDHPEIPLSKQAELLSLNRTSLYYKPVDKPEEEVRLKHRIDEIYTDHPAYGSRRITAVLRLEGC' A
#
# COMPACT_ATOMS: atom_id res chain seq x y z
N MET A 1 -16.08 10.91 -14.13
CA MET A 1 -16.16 9.83 -13.12
C MET A 1 -16.10 8.50 -13.87
N VAL A 2 -15.58 7.42 -13.28
CA VAL A 2 -15.53 6.08 -13.91
C VAL A 2 -16.69 5.24 -13.39
N GLU A 3 -17.45 4.62 -14.28
CA GLU A 3 -18.60 3.79 -13.96
C GLU A 3 -18.34 2.34 -14.36
N ARG A 4 -18.15 1.46 -13.37
CA ARG A 4 -17.77 0.06 -13.62
C ARG A 4 -18.88 -0.76 -14.29
N ASP A 5 -20.13 -0.42 -14.03
CA ASP A 5 -21.32 -1.14 -14.52
C ASP A 5 -22.04 -0.39 -15.66
N HIS A 6 -21.34 0.51 -16.36
CA HIS A 6 -21.93 1.27 -17.47
C HIS A 6 -22.30 0.33 -18.63
N PRO A 7 -23.58 0.27 -19.06
CA PRO A 7 -24.07 -0.75 -19.98
C PRO A 7 -23.49 -0.63 -21.40
N GLU A 8 -23.17 0.58 -21.84
CA GLU A 8 -22.75 0.85 -23.23
C GLU A 8 -21.24 1.11 -23.42
N ILE A 9 -20.53 1.54 -22.38
CA ILE A 9 -19.14 1.99 -22.48
C ILE A 9 -18.26 1.15 -21.56
N PRO A 10 -17.41 0.26 -22.11
CA PRO A 10 -16.55 -0.58 -21.30
C PRO A 10 -15.50 0.25 -20.55
N LEU A 11 -15.06 -0.26 -19.39
CA LEU A 11 -14.09 0.38 -18.50
C LEU A 11 -12.80 0.80 -19.23
N SER A 12 -12.36 0.00 -20.22
CA SER A 12 -11.19 0.28 -21.06
C SER A 12 -11.34 1.53 -21.92
N LYS A 13 -12.55 1.82 -22.40
CA LYS A 13 -12.87 3.00 -23.21
C LYS A 13 -13.06 4.23 -22.33
N GLN A 14 -13.69 4.08 -21.17
CA GLN A 14 -13.76 5.15 -20.17
C GLN A 14 -12.36 5.58 -19.72
N ALA A 15 -11.45 4.62 -19.49
CA ALA A 15 -10.07 4.89 -19.14
C ALA A 15 -9.33 5.69 -20.22
N GLU A 16 -9.54 5.34 -21.50
CA GLU A 16 -8.93 6.04 -22.64
C GLU A 16 -9.46 7.47 -22.76
N LEU A 17 -10.78 7.66 -22.68
CA LEU A 17 -11.42 8.99 -22.76
C LEU A 17 -10.98 9.92 -21.63
N LEU A 18 -10.76 9.35 -20.43
CA LEU A 18 -10.33 10.09 -19.25
C LEU A 18 -8.81 10.16 -19.09
N SER A 19 -8.03 9.62 -20.03
CA SER A 19 -6.56 9.54 -19.94
C SER A 19 -6.07 8.88 -18.63
N LEU A 20 -6.80 7.86 -18.15
CA LEU A 20 -6.49 7.10 -16.94
C LEU A 20 -5.65 5.86 -17.26
N ASN A 21 -4.76 5.50 -16.34
CA ASN A 21 -4.05 4.23 -16.40
C ASN A 21 -5.05 3.06 -16.18
N ARG A 22 -5.15 2.15 -17.16
CA ARG A 22 -6.07 1.01 -17.07
C ARG A 22 -5.77 0.08 -15.89
N THR A 23 -4.48 -0.13 -15.58
CA THR A 23 -4.05 -1.03 -14.51
C THR A 23 -4.49 -0.54 -13.14
N SER A 24 -4.47 0.77 -12.89
CA SER A 24 -4.93 1.32 -11.60
C SER A 24 -6.44 1.16 -11.42
N LEU A 25 -7.22 1.13 -12.49
CA LEU A 25 -8.67 0.91 -12.42
C LEU A 25 -9.04 -0.53 -11.99
N TYR A 26 -8.15 -1.49 -12.21
CA TYR A 26 -8.35 -2.87 -11.76
C TYR A 26 -7.81 -3.15 -10.35
N TYR A 27 -7.04 -2.22 -9.78
CA TYR A 27 -6.56 -2.36 -8.42
C TYR A 27 -7.75 -2.39 -7.46
N LYS A 28 -7.85 -3.48 -6.69
CA LYS A 28 -8.73 -3.56 -5.52
C LYS A 28 -7.85 -3.32 -4.30
N PRO A 29 -8.19 -2.34 -3.44
CA PRO A 29 -7.55 -2.23 -2.14
C PRO A 29 -7.66 -3.59 -1.45
N VAL A 30 -6.52 -4.14 -1.06
CA VAL A 30 -6.47 -5.34 -0.23
C VAL A 30 -6.38 -4.85 1.20
N ASP A 31 -7.30 -5.30 2.04
CA ASP A 31 -7.23 -5.06 3.48
C ASP A 31 -5.93 -5.69 3.99
N LYS A 32 -5.05 -4.86 4.55
CA LYS A 32 -3.81 -5.33 5.13
C LYS A 32 -4.11 -6.00 6.47
N PRO A 33 -3.48 -7.14 6.79
CA PRO A 33 -3.56 -7.71 8.13
C PRO A 33 -3.18 -6.65 9.17
N GLU A 34 -3.88 -6.65 10.31
CA GLU A 34 -3.60 -5.71 11.40
C GLU A 34 -2.13 -5.80 11.88
N GLU A 35 -1.56 -7.01 11.84
CA GLU A 35 -0.15 -7.27 12.13
C GLU A 35 0.80 -6.52 11.19
N GLU A 36 0.50 -6.43 9.90
CA GLU A 36 1.33 -5.68 8.93
C GLU A 36 1.30 -4.17 9.23
N VAL A 37 0.14 -3.65 9.64
CA VAL A 37 -0.02 -2.25 10.02
C VAL A 37 0.76 -1.95 11.30
N ARG A 38 0.63 -2.81 12.33
CA ARG A 38 1.39 -2.70 13.58
C ARG A 38 2.90 -2.75 13.35
N LEU A 39 3.35 -3.67 12.50
CA LEU A 39 4.77 -3.78 12.13
C LEU A 39 5.30 -2.50 11.48
N LYS A 40 4.52 -1.87 10.58
CA LYS A 40 4.91 -0.60 9.96
C LYS A 40 5.00 0.53 10.96
N HIS A 41 4.02 0.65 11.86
CA HIS A 41 4.08 1.64 12.94
C HIS A 41 5.32 1.43 13.82
N ARG A 42 5.66 0.18 14.14
CA ARG A 42 6.85 -0.11 14.94
C ARG A 42 8.15 0.26 14.23
N ILE A 43 8.24 0.00 12.92
CA ILE A 43 9.37 0.44 12.10
C ILE A 43 9.50 1.96 12.12
N ASP A 44 8.38 2.69 11.96
CA ASP A 44 8.36 4.15 11.95
C ASP A 44 8.79 4.73 13.31
N GLU A 45 8.34 4.13 14.42
CA GLU A 45 8.77 4.50 15.78
C GLU A 45 10.29 4.33 15.96
N ILE A 46 10.84 3.15 15.61
CA ILE A 46 12.27 2.86 15.74
C ILE A 46 13.10 3.84 14.89
N TYR A 47 12.64 4.16 13.68
CA TYR A 47 13.34 5.09 12.80
C TYR A 47 13.25 6.53 13.32
N THR A 48 12.12 6.92 13.92
CA THR A 48 11.94 8.24 14.54
C THR A 48 12.88 8.43 15.72
N ASP A 49 13.01 7.43 16.58
CA ASP A 49 13.92 7.44 17.74
C ASP A 49 15.39 7.32 17.32
N HIS A 50 15.66 6.59 16.23
CA HIS A 50 17.00 6.30 15.74
C HIS A 50 17.14 6.51 14.22
N PRO A 51 17.19 7.77 13.73
CA PRO A 51 17.23 8.07 12.28
C PRO A 51 18.47 7.50 11.55
N ALA A 52 19.54 7.21 12.29
CA ALA A 52 20.74 6.58 11.76
C ALA A 52 20.62 5.05 11.57
N TYR A 53 19.52 4.43 12.02
CA TYR A 53 19.33 2.99 11.89
C TYR A 53 18.84 2.66 10.48
N GLY A 54 19.68 1.98 9.71
CA GLY A 54 19.26 1.31 8.49
C GLY A 54 18.47 0.03 8.77
N SER A 55 17.93 -0.57 7.70
CA SER A 55 17.06 -1.75 7.76
C SER A 55 17.61 -2.89 8.63
N ARG A 56 18.91 -3.20 8.54
CA ARG A 56 19.54 -4.27 9.34
C ARG A 56 19.41 -4.07 10.84
N ARG A 57 19.55 -2.83 11.33
CA ARG A 57 19.45 -2.51 12.76
C ARG A 57 18.00 -2.55 13.21
N ILE A 58 17.09 -1.98 12.42
CA ILE A 58 15.64 -2.03 12.69
C ILE A 58 15.16 -3.49 12.77
N THR A 59 15.56 -4.35 11.81
CA THR A 59 15.22 -5.79 11.85
C THR A 59 15.78 -6.49 13.09
N ALA A 60 16.98 -6.12 13.55
CA ALA A 60 17.54 -6.70 14.77
C ALA A 60 16.72 -6.32 16.01
N VAL A 61 16.26 -5.07 16.11
CA VAL A 61 15.39 -4.60 17.19
C VAL A 61 14.05 -5.35 17.15
N LEU A 62 13.39 -5.42 16.00
CA LEU A 62 12.11 -6.12 15.85
C LEU A 62 12.21 -7.60 16.26
N ARG A 63 13.29 -8.28 15.85
CA ARG A 63 13.52 -9.68 16.24
C ARG A 63 13.73 -9.87 17.74
N LEU A 64 14.36 -8.90 18.42
CA LEU A 64 14.51 -8.92 19.88
C LEU A 64 13.17 -8.71 20.59
N GLU A 65 12.25 -7.97 19.97
CA GLU A 65 10.91 -7.71 20.48
C GLU A 65 9.92 -8.86 20.20
N GLY A 66 10.33 -9.86 19.41
CA GLY A 66 9.48 -10.99 19.03
C GLY A 66 8.50 -10.67 17.89
N CYS A 67 8.78 -9.62 17.12
CA CYS A 67 8.08 -9.28 15.88
C CYS A 67 8.81 -9.81 14.63
#